data_AF-A0A8T4DS93-F1
#
_entry.id   AF-A0A8T4DS93-F1
#
_cell.length_a   1.000
_cell.length_b   1.000
_cell.length_c   1.000
_cell.angle_alpha   90.00
_cell.angle_beta   90.00
_cell.angle_gamma   90.00
#
_symmetry.space_group_name_H-M   'P 1'
#
loop_
_entity.id
_entity.type
_entity.pdbx_description
1 polymer ?
#
loop_
_entity_poly.entity_id
_entity_poly.type
_entity_poly.pdbx_seq_one_letter_code
_entity_poly.pdbx_strand_id
1 'polypeptide(L)'
;SGENMTDYFGVWINADNVTVRGFTIQGCNLSALYILSNHTTITDTILSYNRAYGILLGSTDPSPAPEMSGFHTITNNLIIHNTAGIWISGQNNIIRGNVISYNDIGIIVLLAMNNNISHNRISQNTNGVLLAGSYKTVIYRNNITKNDKGVYTMWTSADRILQNNFIDNNKSASAAQGILFLMIYRLKGEIPFPIRRNVWNQNYWDGPRLLPYKSPGVLMFFIDWHPAQEPYDI
;
A
#
# COMPACT_ATOMS: atom_id res chain seq x y z
N SER A 1 8.24 12.29 32.60
CA SER A 1 7.59 10.97 32.55
C SER A 1 8.26 10.17 31.46
N GLY A 2 9.16 9.27 31.82
CA GLY A 2 9.81 8.37 30.86
C GLY A 2 8.86 7.25 30.51
N GLU A 3 8.16 7.39 29.39
CA GLU A 3 7.46 6.25 28.80
C GLU A 3 8.52 5.31 28.21
N ASN A 4 8.56 4.07 28.70
CA ASN A 4 9.44 3.03 28.18
C ASN A 4 9.12 2.82 26.69
N MET A 5 9.99 3.31 25.81
CA MET A 5 9.89 3.11 24.36
C MET A 5 9.93 1.62 23.95
N THR A 6 10.30 0.72 24.86
CA THR A 6 10.47 -0.72 24.61
C THR A 6 9.17 -1.46 24.30
N ASP A 7 8.02 -0.93 24.71
CA ASP A 7 6.74 -1.60 24.45
C ASP A 7 6.06 -1.11 23.16
N TYR A 8 6.55 0.00 22.60
CA TYR A 8 5.95 0.64 21.43
C TYR A 8 6.38 -0.02 20.12
N PHE A 9 7.66 -0.34 19.97
CA PHE A 9 8.22 -0.89 18.74
C PHE A 9 8.92 -2.23 18.99
N GLY A 10 8.73 -3.20 18.10
CA GLY A 10 9.50 -4.44 18.14
C GLY A 10 10.97 -4.21 17.80
N VAL A 11 11.22 -3.61 16.63
CA VAL A 11 12.55 -3.20 16.17
C VAL A 11 12.47 -1.81 15.53
N TRP A 12 13.34 -0.91 15.98
CA TRP A 12 13.51 0.42 15.42
C TRP A 12 14.83 0.51 14.66
N ILE A 13 14.76 0.93 13.40
CA ILE A 13 15.89 1.03 12.48
C ILE A 13 16.08 2.49 12.04
N ASN A 14 17.24 3.05 12.38
CA ASN A 14 17.62 4.40 12.01
C ASN A 14 18.89 4.45 11.13
N ALA A 15 19.58 3.33 10.95
CA ALA A 15 20.78 3.23 10.12
C ALA A 15 20.44 2.77 8.70
N ASP A 16 21.04 3.39 7.70
CA ASP A 16 20.88 3.01 6.29
C ASP A 16 21.46 1.63 6.00
N ASN A 17 20.96 0.97 4.94
CA ASN A 17 21.45 -0.32 4.45
C ASN A 17 21.34 -1.49 5.45
N VAL A 18 20.34 -1.43 6.32
CA VAL A 18 20.05 -2.52 7.28
C VAL A 18 19.26 -3.64 6.61
N THR A 19 19.59 -4.89 6.93
CA THR A 19 18.80 -6.07 6.54
C THR A 19 18.18 -6.71 7.76
N VAL A 20 16.85 -6.91 7.74
CA VAL A 20 16.10 -7.71 8.71
C VAL A 20 15.62 -8.98 8.03
N ARG A 21 15.99 -10.14 8.58
CA ARG A 21 15.64 -11.43 7.97
C ARG A 21 15.39 -12.53 9.00
N GLY A 22 14.37 -13.34 8.78
CA GLY A 22 14.15 -14.58 9.53
C GLY A 22 13.54 -14.40 10.93
N PHE A 23 13.02 -13.22 11.25
CA PHE A 23 12.42 -12.93 12.56
C PHE A 23 10.90 -13.11 12.54
N THR A 24 10.37 -13.55 13.69
CA THR A 24 8.95 -13.37 14.03
C THR A 24 8.83 -12.24 15.05
N ILE A 25 8.06 -11.20 14.73
CA ILE A 25 7.83 -10.02 15.60
C ILE A 25 6.33 -9.86 15.81
N GLN A 26 5.91 -9.89 17.07
CA GLN A 26 4.49 -9.88 17.43
C GLN A 26 4.21 -9.24 18.79
N GLY A 27 2.97 -8.79 18.99
CA GLY A 27 2.50 -8.25 20.27
C GLY A 27 2.98 -6.84 20.59
N CYS A 28 3.51 -6.09 19.61
CA CYS A 28 3.98 -4.72 19.82
C CYS A 28 2.81 -3.73 19.94
N ASN A 29 2.94 -2.71 20.81
CA ASN A 29 1.87 -1.74 21.08
C ASN A 29 1.69 -0.69 19.96
N LEU A 30 2.70 -0.47 19.12
CA LEU A 30 2.59 0.34 17.91
C LEU A 30 3.01 -0.44 16.66
N SER A 31 4.31 -0.62 16.40
CA SER A 31 4.80 -1.27 15.17
C SER A 31 5.71 -2.45 15.46
N ALA A 32 5.62 -3.54 14.69
CA ALA A 32 6.67 -4.56 14.71
C ALA A 32 8.00 -4.00 14.19
N LEU A 33 7.98 -3.32 13.04
CA LEU A 33 9.15 -2.66 12.45
C LEU A 33 8.89 -1.17 12.24
N TYR A 34 9.74 -0.32 12.81
CA TYR A 34 9.73 1.12 12.58
C TYR A 34 11.01 1.56 11.88
N ILE A 35 10.89 2.08 10.66
CA ILE A 35 12.01 2.34 9.76
C ILE A 35 12.08 3.83 9.46
N LEU A 36 13.16 4.49 9.89
CA LEU A 36 13.46 5.89 9.58
C LEU A 36 14.68 6.06 8.66
N SER A 37 15.39 4.97 8.39
CA SER A 37 16.56 4.92 7.50
C SER A 37 16.17 4.85 6.03
N ASN A 38 17.16 4.76 5.14
CA ASN A 38 17.03 4.41 3.73
C ASN A 38 17.61 3.01 3.44
N HIS A 39 17.26 2.45 2.28
CA HIS A 39 17.88 1.21 1.77
C HIS A 39 17.74 -0.01 2.70
N THR A 40 16.71 -0.05 3.54
CA THR A 40 16.43 -1.20 4.40
C THR A 40 15.84 -2.37 3.60
N THR A 41 16.37 -3.56 3.80
CA THR A 41 15.79 -4.82 3.27
C THR A 41 15.08 -5.58 4.39
N ILE A 42 13.83 -5.93 4.20
CA ILE A 42 13.03 -6.74 5.14
C ILE A 42 12.57 -7.99 4.38
N THR A 43 13.04 -9.16 4.77
CA THR A 43 12.72 -10.38 4.04
C THR A 43 12.56 -11.61 4.90
N ASP A 44 11.73 -12.56 4.47
CA ASP A 44 11.50 -13.83 5.18
C ASP A 44 11.13 -13.61 6.67
N THR A 45 10.31 -12.60 6.97
CA THR A 45 9.84 -12.29 8.34
C THR A 45 8.37 -12.58 8.53
N ILE A 46 7.97 -12.81 9.78
CA ILE A 46 6.57 -12.94 10.22
C ILE A 46 6.25 -11.77 11.14
N LEU A 47 5.32 -10.91 10.73
CA LEU A 47 4.94 -9.70 11.48
C LEU A 47 3.46 -9.79 11.80
N SER A 48 3.14 -10.14 13.04
CA SER A 48 1.76 -10.49 13.39
C SER A 48 1.27 -9.98 14.73
N TYR A 49 -0.04 -9.77 14.85
CA TYR A 49 -0.67 -9.37 16.12
C TYR A 49 -0.04 -8.11 16.74
N ASN A 50 0.37 -7.14 15.92
CA ASN A 50 0.83 -5.84 16.39
C ASN A 50 -0.32 -4.85 16.35
N ARG A 51 -0.44 -4.03 17.39
CA ARG A 51 -1.63 -3.21 17.62
C ARG A 51 -1.89 -2.19 16.51
N ALA A 52 -0.86 -1.61 15.90
CA ALA A 52 -1.04 -0.66 14.80
C ALA A 52 -0.42 -1.16 13.49
N TYR A 53 0.89 -1.38 13.44
CA TYR A 53 1.61 -1.59 12.18
C TYR A 53 2.42 -2.90 12.18
N GLY A 54 2.38 -3.64 11.08
CA GLY A 54 3.41 -4.66 10.81
C GLY A 54 4.75 -3.99 10.47
N ILE A 55 4.72 -3.12 9.45
CA ILE A 55 5.87 -2.31 9.03
C ILE A 55 5.42 -0.86 8.89
N LEU A 56 6.17 0.06 9.50
CA LEU A 56 6.03 1.50 9.31
C LEU A 56 7.30 2.05 8.65
N LEU A 57 7.19 2.45 7.38
CA LEU A 57 8.27 3.11 6.61
C LEU A 57 8.07 4.62 6.64
N GLY A 58 8.93 5.32 7.37
CA GLY A 58 8.88 6.76 7.55
C GLY A 58 8.01 7.19 8.73
N SER A 59 7.66 8.47 8.77
CA SER A 59 6.84 9.06 9.83
C SER A 59 5.35 8.97 9.51
N THR A 60 4.52 8.93 10.56
CA THR A 60 3.07 9.17 10.46
C THR A 60 2.72 10.67 10.47
N ASP A 61 3.69 11.55 10.70
CA ASP A 61 3.51 12.99 10.66
C ASP A 61 3.40 13.47 9.19
N PRO A 62 2.30 14.14 8.80
CA PRO A 62 2.09 14.64 7.44
C PRO A 62 2.91 15.90 7.10
N SER A 63 3.79 16.36 7.99
CA SER A 63 4.71 17.47 7.69
C SER A 63 5.52 17.20 6.42
N PRO A 64 5.73 18.19 5.54
CA PRO A 64 6.63 18.08 4.39
C PRO A 64 8.09 18.00 4.89
N ALA A 65 8.46 16.85 5.45
CA ALA A 65 9.81 16.60 5.91
C ALA A 65 10.73 16.39 4.68
N PRO A 66 11.92 17.01 4.67
CA PRO A 66 12.78 17.08 3.48
C PRO A 66 13.49 15.75 3.12
N GLU A 67 13.35 14.69 3.91
CA GLU A 67 13.92 13.37 3.59
C GLU A 67 12.88 12.28 3.80
N MET A 68 12.06 12.04 2.77
CA MET A 68 11.20 10.87 2.72
C MET A 68 12.10 9.62 2.64
N SER A 69 12.06 8.78 3.68
CA SER A 69 12.76 7.49 3.69
C SER A 69 12.39 6.68 2.44
N GLY A 70 13.38 6.01 1.85
CA GLY A 70 13.15 5.37 0.57
C GLY A 70 14.10 4.26 0.23
N PHE A 71 13.86 3.70 -0.96
CA PHE A 71 14.65 2.61 -1.52
C PHE A 71 14.62 1.33 -0.66
N HIS A 72 13.55 1.13 0.11
CA HIS A 72 13.36 -0.09 0.88
C HIS A 72 12.96 -1.26 -0.02
N THR A 73 13.41 -2.46 0.34
CA THR A 73 13.00 -3.72 -0.30
C THR A 73 12.31 -4.61 0.73
N ILE A 74 11.01 -4.84 0.56
CA ILE A 74 10.19 -5.67 1.46
C ILE A 74 9.71 -6.87 0.67
N THR A 75 10.26 -8.06 0.95
CA THR A 75 10.01 -9.25 0.14
C THR A 75 9.81 -10.53 0.92
N ASN A 76 8.89 -11.39 0.47
CA ASN A 76 8.66 -12.71 1.06
C ASN A 76 8.31 -12.70 2.56
N ASN A 77 7.60 -11.67 3.03
CA ASN A 77 7.15 -11.58 4.41
C ASN A 77 5.70 -12.06 4.56
N LEU A 78 5.38 -12.57 5.75
CA LEU A 78 4.02 -12.87 6.19
C LEU A 78 3.57 -11.79 7.18
N ILE A 79 2.59 -10.97 6.78
CA ILE A 79 2.16 -9.80 7.56
C ILE A 79 0.66 -9.89 7.83
N ILE A 80 0.30 -10.25 9.07
CA ILE A 80 -1.07 -10.67 9.39
C ILE A 80 -1.57 -10.15 10.74
N HIS A 81 -2.88 -9.91 10.87
CA HIS A 81 -3.49 -9.52 12.15
C HIS A 81 -2.91 -8.22 12.76
N ASN A 82 -2.64 -7.21 11.93
CA ASN A 82 -2.30 -5.86 12.37
C ASN A 82 -3.41 -4.89 11.92
N THR A 83 -3.51 -3.69 12.51
CA THR A 83 -4.44 -2.67 11.96
C THR A 83 -4.01 -2.27 10.54
N ALA A 84 -2.73 -1.98 10.32
CA ALA A 84 -2.14 -1.80 9.00
C ALA A 84 -0.96 -2.76 8.82
N GLY A 85 -0.97 -3.54 7.73
CA GLY A 85 0.12 -4.46 7.44
C GLY A 85 1.41 -3.71 7.12
N ILE A 86 1.38 -2.87 6.07
CA ILE A 86 2.52 -2.02 5.67
C ILE A 86 2.03 -0.59 5.49
N TRP A 87 2.67 0.35 6.18
CA TRP A 87 2.49 1.79 6.00
C TRP A 87 3.69 2.40 5.27
N ILE A 88 3.41 3.11 4.18
CA ILE A 88 4.43 3.72 3.30
C ILE A 88 4.16 5.23 3.23
N SER A 89 5.04 6.03 3.85
CA SER A 89 5.11 7.49 3.66
C SER A 89 6.38 7.93 2.91
N GLY A 90 7.04 6.98 2.25
CA GLY A 90 8.33 7.14 1.59
C GLY A 90 8.30 7.07 0.06
N GLN A 91 9.48 6.97 -0.54
CA GLN A 91 9.63 6.90 -2.01
C GLN A 91 10.49 5.76 -2.51
N ASN A 92 10.28 5.36 -3.76
CA ASN A 92 11.12 4.37 -4.47
C ASN A 92 11.22 3.01 -3.76
N ASN A 93 10.19 2.61 -3.00
CA ASN A 93 10.18 1.34 -2.28
C ASN A 93 9.67 0.20 -3.17
N ILE A 94 10.18 -1.00 -2.93
CA ILE A 94 9.78 -2.24 -3.60
C ILE A 94 9.13 -3.16 -2.57
N ILE A 95 7.85 -3.45 -2.75
CA ILE A 95 7.06 -4.36 -1.93
C ILE A 95 6.63 -5.51 -2.82
N ARG A 96 7.28 -6.67 -2.68
CA ARG A 96 7.10 -7.78 -3.62
C ARG A 96 7.06 -9.16 -2.99
N GLY A 97 6.15 -10.03 -3.44
CA GLY A 97 6.15 -11.43 -3.00
C GLY A 97 5.70 -11.62 -1.55
N ASN A 98 5.04 -10.64 -0.94
CA ASN A 98 4.57 -10.74 0.44
C ASN A 98 3.16 -11.34 0.51
N VAL A 99 2.86 -12.01 1.62
CA VAL A 99 1.51 -12.44 2.00
C VAL A 99 0.98 -11.50 3.07
N ILE A 100 -0.06 -10.73 2.74
CA ILE A 100 -0.60 -9.67 3.57
C ILE A 100 -2.09 -9.92 3.77
N SER A 101 -2.47 -10.39 4.96
CA SER A 101 -3.84 -10.85 5.18
C SER A 101 -4.36 -10.64 6.59
N TYR A 102 -5.68 -10.54 6.74
CA TYR A 102 -6.34 -10.35 8.04
C TYR A 102 -5.89 -9.08 8.76
N ASN A 103 -5.58 -8.02 8.03
CA ASN A 103 -5.34 -6.68 8.58
C ASN A 103 -6.57 -5.80 8.31
N ASP A 104 -6.77 -4.71 9.06
CA ASP A 104 -7.81 -3.74 8.67
C ASP A 104 -7.43 -3.08 7.33
N ILE A 105 -6.16 -2.72 7.17
CA ILE A 105 -5.60 -2.23 5.92
C ILE A 105 -4.37 -3.09 5.58
N GLY A 106 -4.35 -3.73 4.42
CA GLY A 106 -3.20 -4.54 3.99
C GLY A 106 -1.97 -3.67 3.75
N ILE A 107 -2.05 -2.78 2.77
CA ILE A 107 -1.00 -1.80 2.46
C ILE A 107 -1.63 -0.41 2.38
N ILE A 108 -1.01 0.58 3.02
CA ILE A 108 -1.33 1.99 2.83
C ILE A 108 -0.14 2.75 2.26
N VAL A 109 -0.41 3.52 1.21
CA VAL A 109 0.53 4.47 0.59
C VAL A 109 -0.02 5.86 0.84
N LEU A 110 0.63 6.61 1.74
CA LEU A 110 0.18 7.94 2.16
C LEU A 110 1.21 8.98 1.75
N LEU A 111 0.81 9.96 0.93
CA LEU A 111 1.68 11.08 0.51
C LEU A 111 3.03 10.62 -0.05
N ALA A 112 3.04 9.45 -0.70
CA ALA A 112 4.23 8.70 -1.08
C ALA A 112 4.35 8.56 -2.61
N MET A 113 5.57 8.39 -3.13
CA MET A 113 5.79 8.41 -4.59
C MET A 113 6.71 7.32 -5.14
N ASN A 114 6.50 6.99 -6.41
CA ASN A 114 7.36 6.08 -7.18
C ASN A 114 7.55 4.69 -6.52
N ASN A 115 6.57 4.22 -5.77
CA ASN A 115 6.63 2.91 -5.12
C ASN A 115 6.16 1.79 -6.06
N ASN A 116 6.71 0.59 -5.91
CA ASN A 116 6.32 -0.60 -6.66
C ASN A 116 5.77 -1.66 -5.70
N ILE A 117 4.48 -1.95 -5.83
CA ILE A 117 3.77 -3.00 -5.11
C ILE A 117 3.44 -4.09 -6.13
N SER A 118 4.17 -5.21 -6.13
CA SER A 118 3.97 -6.24 -7.16
C SER A 118 4.09 -7.67 -6.67
N HIS A 119 3.40 -8.61 -7.31
CA HIS A 119 3.49 -10.04 -6.97
C HIS A 119 3.17 -10.35 -5.50
N ASN A 120 2.35 -9.54 -4.84
CA ASN A 120 1.90 -9.80 -3.47
C ASN A 120 0.56 -10.55 -3.48
N ARG A 121 0.34 -11.36 -2.45
CA ARG A 121 -0.95 -11.95 -2.12
C ARG A 121 -1.59 -11.12 -1.01
N ILE A 122 -2.63 -10.37 -1.35
CA ILE A 122 -3.28 -9.41 -0.45
C ILE A 122 -4.72 -9.86 -0.24
N SER A 123 -5.04 -10.43 0.92
CA SER A 123 -6.36 -11.06 1.10
C SER A 123 -6.99 -10.91 2.46
N GLN A 124 -8.32 -10.90 2.52
CA GLN A 124 -9.07 -10.87 3.78
C GLN A 124 -8.73 -9.65 4.64
N ASN A 125 -8.51 -8.50 4.01
CA ASN A 125 -8.37 -7.21 4.69
C ASN A 125 -9.64 -6.36 4.49
N THR A 126 -9.89 -5.37 5.33
CA THR A 126 -10.98 -4.41 5.06
C THR A 126 -10.63 -3.57 3.82
N ASN A 127 -9.44 -2.99 3.77
CA ASN A 127 -8.87 -2.44 2.53
C ASN A 127 -7.64 -3.25 2.14
N GLY A 128 -7.60 -3.85 0.96
CA GLY A 128 -6.42 -4.55 0.47
C GLY A 128 -5.25 -3.58 0.27
N VAL A 129 -5.43 -2.62 -0.63
CA VAL A 129 -4.48 -1.51 -0.84
C VAL A 129 -5.21 -0.18 -0.77
N LEU A 130 -4.78 0.68 0.14
CA LEU A 130 -5.22 2.07 0.25
C LEU A 130 -4.16 3.00 -0.33
N LEU A 131 -4.53 3.72 -1.37
CA LEU A 131 -3.72 4.78 -1.97
C LEU A 131 -4.29 6.15 -1.57
N ALA A 132 -3.54 6.95 -0.83
CA ALA A 132 -3.97 8.25 -0.34
C ALA A 132 -2.90 9.31 -0.65
N GLY A 133 -3.15 10.16 -1.65
CA GLY A 133 -2.15 11.15 -2.06
C GLY A 133 -0.91 10.58 -2.69
N SER A 134 -0.97 9.34 -3.20
CA SER A 134 0.14 8.72 -3.89
C SER A 134 0.39 9.32 -5.27
N TYR A 135 1.65 9.28 -5.68
CA TYR A 135 2.08 9.72 -7.00
C TYR A 135 2.96 8.68 -7.71
N LYS A 136 2.60 8.27 -8.93
CA LYS A 136 3.37 7.30 -9.74
C LYS A 136 3.66 5.98 -9.02
N THR A 137 2.78 5.54 -8.13
CA THR A 137 2.84 4.20 -7.55
C THR A 137 2.36 3.18 -8.58
N VAL A 138 3.09 2.07 -8.69
CA VAL A 138 2.76 0.95 -9.56
C VAL A 138 2.23 -0.20 -8.71
N ILE A 139 0.99 -0.61 -8.96
CA ILE A 139 0.39 -1.82 -8.41
C ILE A 139 0.29 -2.83 -9.56
N TYR A 140 1.15 -3.85 -9.54
CA TYR A 140 1.36 -4.72 -10.69
C TYR A 140 1.35 -6.20 -10.34
N ARG A 141 0.54 -7.01 -11.05
CA ARG A 141 0.50 -8.47 -10.84
C ARG A 141 0.39 -8.84 -9.37
N ASN A 142 -0.56 -8.28 -8.65
CA ASN A 142 -0.90 -8.74 -7.29
C ASN A 142 -2.14 -9.63 -7.35
N ASN A 143 -2.23 -10.58 -6.43
CA ASN A 143 -3.44 -11.34 -6.19
C ASN A 143 -4.21 -10.72 -5.02
N ILE A 144 -5.20 -9.90 -5.33
CA ILE A 144 -5.97 -9.09 -4.37
C ILE A 144 -7.34 -9.74 -4.21
N THR A 145 -7.55 -10.48 -3.11
CA THR A 145 -8.72 -11.37 -3.00
C THR A 145 -9.46 -11.26 -1.68
N LYS A 146 -10.78 -11.44 -1.68
CA LYS A 146 -11.59 -11.52 -0.44
C LYS A 146 -11.41 -10.33 0.50
N ASN A 147 -11.13 -9.14 -0.02
CA ASN A 147 -11.11 -7.91 0.76
C ASN A 147 -12.47 -7.21 0.67
N ASP A 148 -12.84 -6.38 1.67
CA ASP A 148 -14.03 -5.55 1.52
C ASP A 148 -13.84 -4.53 0.38
N LYS A 149 -12.68 -3.89 0.32
CA LYS A 149 -12.22 -3.11 -0.84
C LYS A 149 -10.88 -3.63 -1.31
N GLY A 150 -10.78 -4.04 -2.58
CA GLY A 150 -9.53 -4.52 -3.18
C GLY A 150 -8.49 -3.40 -3.24
N VAL A 151 -8.75 -2.38 -4.06
CA VAL A 151 -8.00 -1.12 -4.08
C VAL A 151 -8.95 0.04 -3.76
N TYR A 152 -8.61 0.85 -2.75
CA TYR A 152 -9.31 2.08 -2.42
C TYR A 152 -8.39 3.28 -2.66
N THR A 153 -8.84 4.22 -3.48
CA THR A 153 -8.03 5.40 -3.80
C THR A 153 -8.64 6.68 -3.25
N MET A 154 -7.82 7.54 -2.70
CA MET A 154 -8.18 8.85 -2.21
C MET A 154 -7.19 9.85 -2.78
N TRP A 155 -7.68 10.78 -3.60
CA TRP A 155 -6.88 11.90 -4.08
C TRP A 155 -5.50 11.51 -4.67
N THR A 156 -5.49 10.46 -5.47
CA THR A 156 -4.28 9.88 -6.08
C THR A 156 -3.97 10.46 -7.45
N SER A 157 -2.72 10.35 -7.89
CA SER A 157 -2.29 10.93 -9.17
C SER A 157 -1.25 10.07 -9.90
N ALA A 158 -1.45 9.88 -11.21
CA ALA A 158 -0.52 9.15 -12.09
C ALA A 158 -0.18 7.71 -11.66
N ASP A 159 -0.97 7.10 -10.76
CA ASP A 159 -0.75 5.73 -10.33
C ASP A 159 -1.15 4.75 -11.43
N ARG A 160 -0.52 3.57 -11.44
CA ARG A 160 -0.72 2.55 -12.47
C ARG A 160 -1.11 1.25 -11.81
N ILE A 161 -2.36 0.82 -12.01
CA ILE A 161 -2.90 -0.43 -11.50
C ILE A 161 -3.09 -1.37 -12.67
N LEU A 162 -2.16 -2.33 -12.82
CA LEU A 162 -1.98 -3.09 -14.05
C LEU A 162 -1.88 -4.59 -13.77
N GLN A 163 -2.54 -5.42 -14.57
CA GLN A 163 -2.35 -6.87 -14.54
C GLN A 163 -2.58 -7.52 -13.17
N ASN A 164 -3.43 -6.95 -12.32
CA ASN A 164 -3.76 -7.53 -11.02
C ASN A 164 -4.97 -8.48 -11.14
N ASN A 165 -5.01 -9.49 -10.27
CA ASN A 165 -6.18 -10.33 -10.07
C ASN A 165 -7.03 -9.74 -8.94
N PHE A 166 -8.24 -9.29 -9.25
CA PHE A 166 -9.25 -8.96 -8.25
C PHE A 166 -10.31 -10.06 -8.23
N ILE A 167 -10.36 -10.85 -7.15
CA ILE A 167 -11.24 -12.02 -7.04
C ILE A 167 -11.96 -12.01 -5.69
N ASP A 168 -13.27 -12.24 -5.68
CA ASP A 168 -14.11 -12.31 -4.46
C ASP A 168 -14.01 -11.07 -3.55
N ASN A 169 -13.63 -9.89 -4.05
CA ASN A 169 -13.67 -8.67 -3.24
C ASN A 169 -15.09 -8.08 -3.25
N ASN A 170 -15.58 -7.58 -2.11
CA ASN A 170 -16.90 -6.93 -2.08
C ASN A 170 -16.92 -5.71 -3.01
N LYS A 171 -15.81 -4.94 -3.06
CA LYS A 171 -15.55 -3.90 -4.05
C LYS A 171 -14.12 -4.01 -4.57
N SER A 172 -13.94 -4.60 -5.76
CA SER A 172 -12.59 -4.76 -6.36
C SER A 172 -11.81 -3.45 -6.48
N ALA A 173 -12.48 -2.36 -6.86
CA ALA A 173 -11.93 -1.02 -6.81
C ALA A 173 -12.99 -0.02 -6.32
N SER A 174 -12.54 1.04 -5.65
CA SER A 174 -13.39 2.17 -5.26
C SER A 174 -12.54 3.43 -5.02
N ALA A 175 -13.17 4.60 -5.00
CA ALA A 175 -12.48 5.85 -4.68
C ALA A 175 -13.32 6.76 -3.79
N ALA A 176 -12.64 7.55 -2.94
CA ALA A 176 -13.27 8.70 -2.30
C ALA A 176 -13.46 9.83 -3.32
N GLN A 177 -14.64 10.45 -3.34
CA GLN A 177 -14.83 11.70 -4.05
C GLN A 177 -14.02 12.79 -3.33
N GLY A 178 -13.11 13.46 -4.03
CA GLY A 178 -12.18 14.38 -3.37
C GLY A 178 -11.36 15.27 -4.31
N ILE A 179 -11.83 15.53 -5.54
CA ILE A 179 -11.08 16.38 -6.48
C ILE A 179 -10.93 17.80 -5.93
N LEU A 180 -11.92 18.29 -5.18
CA LEU A 180 -11.86 19.59 -4.49
C LEU A 180 -10.79 19.58 -3.39
N PHE A 181 -10.69 18.50 -2.63
CA PHE A 181 -9.67 18.33 -1.58
C PHE A 181 -8.25 18.28 -2.20
N LEU A 182 -8.07 17.53 -3.29
CA LEU A 182 -6.86 17.55 -4.13
C LEU A 182 -6.45 18.96 -4.53
N MET A 183 -7.42 19.73 -5.06
CA MET A 183 -7.18 21.09 -5.51
C MET A 183 -6.78 22.00 -4.35
N ILE A 184 -7.43 21.89 -3.19
CA ILE A 184 -7.12 22.67 -1.99
C ILE A 184 -5.70 22.39 -1.51
N TYR A 185 -5.32 21.13 -1.32
CA TYR A 185 -3.99 20.77 -0.83
C TYR A 185 -2.89 21.14 -1.83
N ARG A 186 -3.17 21.02 -3.14
CA ARG A 186 -2.26 21.53 -4.17
C ARG A 186 -2.12 23.04 -4.12
N LEU A 187 -3.21 23.79 -3.95
CA LEU A 187 -3.18 25.25 -3.83
C LEU A 187 -2.41 25.72 -2.59
N LYS A 188 -2.47 24.94 -1.51
CA LYS A 188 -1.67 25.18 -0.29
C LYS A 188 -0.21 24.76 -0.41
N GLY A 189 0.20 24.14 -1.53
CA GLY A 189 1.55 23.60 -1.72
C GLY A 189 1.84 22.34 -0.89
N GLU A 190 0.82 21.75 -0.27
CA GLU A 190 0.92 20.57 0.60
C GLU A 190 0.97 19.26 -0.21
N ILE A 191 0.51 19.27 -1.47
CA ILE A 191 0.75 18.18 -2.42
C ILE A 191 1.84 18.65 -3.40
N PRO A 192 3.04 18.04 -3.37
CA PRO A 192 4.15 18.45 -4.25
C PRO A 192 3.99 17.95 -5.69
N PHE A 193 2.94 17.19 -6.01
CA PHE A 193 2.81 16.47 -7.29
C PHE A 193 1.75 17.05 -8.24
N PRO A 194 1.95 16.96 -9.56
CA PRO A 194 0.93 17.34 -10.54
C PRO A 194 -0.26 16.36 -10.50
N ILE A 195 -1.46 16.85 -10.77
CA ILE A 195 -2.68 16.02 -10.85
C ILE A 195 -2.77 15.40 -12.25
N ARG A 196 -2.70 14.08 -12.32
CA ARG A 196 -2.85 13.29 -13.55
C ARG A 196 -3.73 12.09 -13.27
N ARG A 197 -4.45 11.61 -14.29
CA ARG A 197 -5.32 10.44 -14.15
C ARG A 197 -4.49 9.19 -13.83
N ASN A 198 -5.05 8.32 -13.00
CA ASN A 198 -4.53 6.98 -12.82
C ASN A 198 -4.82 6.12 -14.06
N VAL A 199 -4.00 5.09 -14.26
CA VAL A 199 -4.14 4.14 -15.36
C VAL A 199 -4.55 2.79 -14.77
N TRP A 200 -5.67 2.27 -15.26
CA TRP A 200 -6.12 0.91 -15.01
C TRP A 200 -6.09 0.16 -16.34
N ASN A 201 -5.38 -0.96 -16.39
CA ASN A 201 -5.25 -1.71 -17.64
C ASN A 201 -4.98 -3.18 -17.38
N GLN A 202 -5.67 -4.06 -18.11
CA GLN A 202 -5.43 -5.50 -18.08
C GLN A 202 -5.58 -6.10 -16.68
N ASN A 203 -6.39 -5.55 -15.79
CA ASN A 203 -6.70 -6.23 -14.55
C ASN A 203 -7.81 -7.27 -14.80
N TYR A 204 -7.76 -8.37 -14.05
CA TYR A 204 -8.83 -9.35 -14.00
C TYR A 204 -9.83 -8.98 -12.90
N TRP A 205 -11.12 -9.00 -13.22
CA TRP A 205 -12.19 -8.40 -12.38
C TRP A 205 -13.30 -9.40 -12.05
N ASP A 206 -12.92 -10.48 -11.37
CA ASP A 206 -13.81 -11.52 -10.84
C ASP A 206 -14.65 -12.24 -11.90
N GLY A 207 -14.11 -12.30 -13.13
CA GLY A 207 -14.74 -12.92 -14.29
C GLY A 207 -14.25 -12.35 -15.62
N PRO A 208 -14.39 -13.09 -16.73
CA PRO A 208 -14.08 -12.61 -18.07
C PRO A 208 -14.99 -11.45 -18.46
N ARG A 209 -14.45 -10.46 -19.18
CA ARG A 209 -15.19 -9.24 -19.57
C ARG A 209 -14.85 -8.80 -20.98
N LEU A 210 -15.86 -8.68 -21.84
CA LEU A 210 -15.71 -8.11 -23.17
C LEU A 210 -15.76 -6.58 -23.19
N LEU A 211 -16.36 -5.97 -22.16
CA LEU A 211 -16.54 -4.52 -22.05
C LEU A 211 -15.55 -3.93 -21.03
N PRO A 212 -15.17 -2.64 -21.19
CA PRO A 212 -14.39 -1.93 -20.19
C PRO A 212 -14.96 -2.07 -18.79
N TYR A 213 -14.11 -2.31 -17.80
CA TYR A 213 -14.52 -2.34 -16.41
C TYR A 213 -14.58 -0.90 -15.88
N LYS A 214 -15.74 -0.50 -15.37
CA LYS A 214 -15.93 0.79 -14.71
C LYS A 214 -16.16 0.55 -13.23
N SER A 215 -15.31 1.09 -12.38
CA SER A 215 -15.52 1.03 -10.94
C SER A 215 -16.82 1.76 -10.56
N PRO A 216 -17.76 1.11 -9.85
CA PRO A 216 -18.99 1.76 -9.42
C PRO A 216 -18.71 2.97 -8.52
N GLY A 217 -19.47 4.06 -8.70
CA GLY A 217 -19.47 5.21 -7.77
C GLY A 217 -18.36 6.25 -7.97
N VAL A 218 -17.56 6.14 -9.05
CA VAL A 218 -16.52 7.14 -9.34
C VAL A 218 -16.66 7.69 -10.76
N LEU A 219 -16.68 9.02 -10.89
CA LEU A 219 -16.60 9.73 -12.19
C LEU A 219 -15.42 9.19 -13.01
N MET A 220 -15.62 9.07 -14.35
CA MET A 220 -14.74 8.89 -15.53
C MET A 220 -13.21 8.59 -15.44
N PHE A 221 -12.66 8.32 -14.26
CA PHE A 221 -11.24 8.25 -13.92
C PHE A 221 -10.82 6.83 -13.50
N PHE A 222 -11.76 5.89 -13.40
CA PHE A 222 -11.55 4.50 -12.98
C PHE A 222 -12.15 3.54 -14.01
N ILE A 223 -11.59 3.59 -15.21
CA ILE A 223 -11.97 2.71 -16.32
C ILE A 223 -10.76 1.89 -16.72
N ASP A 224 -10.88 0.57 -16.60
CA ASP A 224 -9.99 -0.37 -17.26
C ASP A 224 -10.56 -0.68 -18.64
N TRP A 225 -9.93 -0.14 -19.68
CA TRP A 225 -10.39 -0.27 -21.06
C TRP A 225 -10.12 -1.65 -21.66
N HIS A 226 -9.16 -2.40 -21.09
CA HIS A 226 -8.76 -3.69 -21.60
C HIS A 226 -8.69 -4.72 -20.47
N PRO A 227 -9.82 -5.06 -19.80
CA PRO A 227 -9.82 -6.09 -18.77
C PRO A 227 -9.21 -7.40 -19.25
N ALA A 228 -8.49 -8.09 -18.36
CA ALA A 228 -8.02 -9.44 -18.64
C ALA A 228 -9.22 -10.42 -18.67
N GLN A 229 -9.17 -11.41 -19.56
CA GLN A 229 -10.21 -12.44 -19.67
C GLN A 229 -10.05 -13.55 -18.63
N GLU A 230 -8.82 -13.81 -18.23
CA GLU A 230 -8.46 -14.87 -17.28
C GLU A 230 -7.59 -14.29 -16.18
N PRO A 231 -7.62 -14.87 -14.98
CA PRO A 231 -6.70 -14.49 -13.93
C PRO A 231 -5.27 -14.86 -14.34
N TYR A 232 -4.32 -14.02 -13.96
CA TYR A 232 -2.91 -14.32 -14.14
C TYR A 232 -2.46 -15.42 -13.17
N ASP A 233 -1.51 -16.25 -13.60
CA ASP A 233 -0.75 -17.13 -12.71
C ASP A 233 0.35 -16.30 -12.02
N ILE A 234 0.22 -16.11 -10.71
CA ILE A 234 1.04 -15.21 -9.89
C ILE A 234 1.30 -15.81 -8.51
#